data_AF-G2YZJ3-F1
#
_entry.id   AF-G2YZJ3-F1
#
_cell.length_a   1.000
_cell.length_b   1.000
_cell.length_c   1.000
_cell.angle_alpha   90.00
_cell.angle_beta   90.00
_cell.angle_gamma   90.00
#
_symmetry.space_group_name_H-M   'P 1'
#
loop_
_entity.id
_entity.type
_entity.pdbx_description
1 polymer ?
#
loop_
_entity_poly.entity_id
_entity_poly.type
_entity_poly.pdbx_seq_one_letter_code
_entity_poly.pdbx_strand_id
1 'polypeptide(L)'
;MAFHRVQTWYPSFNDIQPDPNSPFRNVVPQVLDIPLNPQEIRYREICGMLKYAEDNKRAVTKDKKKYSRELRVALMRLDVGGGEGRNGRERMRKVVLLQKVVQSHQSYKNGLMVCEGELWRKEKELKGLLKLRAQENGNAGYYEGRNWWFVAEAEESDEEDDDEDDDEDNDDDDEMDEGDEGEETEGMELECLSEEDEDEEMEIE
;
A
#
# COMPACT_ATOMS: atom_id res chain seq x y z
N MET A 1 -70.05 22.84 57.96
CA MET A 1 -68.84 22.08 58.34
C MET A 1 -67.92 22.04 57.14
N ALA A 2 -66.78 22.73 57.18
CA ALA A 2 -65.76 22.65 56.14
C ALA A 2 -64.45 22.21 56.82
N PHE A 3 -64.03 20.98 56.57
CA PHE A 3 -62.77 20.45 57.08
C PHE A 3 -61.64 20.98 56.19
N HIS A 4 -60.67 21.68 56.78
CA HIS A 4 -59.43 22.05 56.11
C HIS A 4 -58.56 20.80 55.91
N ARG A 5 -58.25 20.48 54.66
CA ARG A 5 -57.21 19.48 54.34
C ARG A 5 -55.86 20.06 54.74
N VAL A 6 -55.18 19.36 55.64
CA VAL A 6 -53.79 19.62 56.02
C VAL A 6 -52.91 19.45 54.79
N GLN A 7 -52.22 20.52 54.40
CA GLN A 7 -51.27 20.52 53.29
C GLN A 7 -49.96 19.91 53.79
N THR A 8 -49.67 18.67 53.38
CA THR A 8 -48.45 17.96 53.76
C THR A 8 -47.27 18.45 52.91
N TRP A 9 -46.33 19.17 53.54
CA TRP A 9 -45.07 19.64 52.96
C TRP A 9 -44.02 18.52 52.86
N TYR A 10 -44.34 17.42 52.17
CA TYR A 10 -43.31 16.43 51.82
C TYR A 10 -42.76 16.74 50.42
N PRO A 11 -41.43 16.82 50.23
CA PRO A 11 -40.85 16.89 48.90
C PRO A 11 -41.30 15.69 48.08
N SER A 12 -41.59 15.92 46.79
CA SER A 12 -41.85 14.84 45.85
C SER A 12 -40.65 13.89 45.78
N PHE A 13 -40.85 12.62 45.43
CA PHE A 13 -39.74 11.69 45.16
C PHE A 13 -38.78 12.21 44.06
N ASN A 14 -39.23 13.18 43.26
CA ASN A 14 -38.42 13.86 42.23
C ASN A 14 -37.69 15.13 42.73
N ASP A 15 -37.91 15.57 43.99
CA ASP A 15 -37.21 16.70 44.62
C ASP A 15 -36.01 16.28 45.47
N ILE A 16 -35.57 15.02 45.35
CA ILE A 16 -34.34 14.54 45.98
C ILE A 16 -33.17 15.18 45.22
N GLN A 17 -32.62 16.26 45.78
CA GLN A 17 -31.32 16.77 45.33
C GLN A 17 -30.29 15.63 45.44
N PRO A 18 -29.43 15.43 44.43
CA PRO A 18 -28.38 14.43 44.54
C PRO A 18 -27.54 14.74 45.78
N ASP A 19 -27.26 13.71 46.58
CA ASP A 19 -26.50 13.86 47.83
C ASP A 19 -25.15 14.51 47.52
N PRO A 20 -24.85 15.71 48.06
CA PRO A 20 -23.59 16.40 47.82
C PRO A 20 -22.38 15.64 48.37
N ASN A 21 -22.59 14.64 49.23
CA ASN A 21 -21.55 13.73 49.72
C ASN A 21 -21.48 12.42 48.93
N SER A 22 -22.28 12.26 47.88
CA SER A 22 -22.12 11.14 46.97
C SER A 22 -20.85 11.37 46.16
N PRO A 23 -19.80 10.54 46.30
CA PRO A 23 -18.68 10.61 45.38
C PRO A 23 -19.28 10.37 43.99
N PHE A 24 -19.05 11.30 43.05
CA PHE A 24 -19.41 11.12 41.65
C PHE A 24 -19.13 9.66 41.30
N ARG A 25 -20.16 8.89 40.93
CA ARG A 25 -19.93 7.52 40.50
C ARG A 25 -18.86 7.62 39.44
N ASN A 26 -17.75 6.89 39.62
CA ASN A 26 -16.76 6.69 38.57
C ASN A 26 -17.49 5.96 37.44
N VAL A 27 -18.25 6.70 36.64
CA VAL A 27 -18.77 6.24 35.38
C VAL A 27 -17.52 6.03 34.57
N VAL A 28 -17.07 4.77 34.50
CA VAL A 28 -16.09 4.35 33.52
C VAL A 28 -16.55 4.98 32.22
N PRO A 29 -15.75 5.85 31.57
CA PRO A 29 -16.17 6.48 30.33
C PRO A 29 -16.64 5.35 29.44
N GLN A 30 -17.94 5.35 29.11
CA GLN A 30 -18.44 4.42 28.12
C GLN A 30 -17.62 4.72 26.88
N VAL A 31 -16.75 3.79 26.50
CA VAL A 31 -16.09 3.83 25.22
C VAL A 31 -17.24 3.71 24.23
N LEU A 32 -17.73 4.85 23.80
CA LEU A 32 -18.68 4.93 22.71
C LEU A 32 -17.90 4.46 21.51
N ASP A 33 -18.15 3.21 21.15
CA ASP A 33 -17.63 2.59 19.93
C ASP A 33 -18.40 3.22 18.77
N ILE A 34 -18.04 4.48 18.46
CA ILE A 34 -18.66 5.24 17.38
C ILE A 34 -18.17 4.58 16.09
N PRO A 35 -19.07 4.00 15.29
CA PRO A 35 -18.68 3.35 14.06
C PRO A 35 -18.01 4.37 13.13
N LEU A 36 -16.97 3.92 12.44
CA LEU A 36 -16.24 4.73 11.48
C LEU A 36 -17.18 5.21 10.38
N ASN A 37 -17.04 6.49 10.04
CA ASN A 37 -17.65 7.05 8.85
C ASN A 37 -17.02 6.40 7.60
N PRO A 38 -17.78 6.13 6.51
CA PRO A 38 -17.23 5.60 5.26
C PRO A 38 -15.95 6.27 4.75
N GLN A 39 -15.78 7.58 4.96
CA GLN A 39 -14.54 8.29 4.59
C GLN A 39 -13.34 7.87 5.45
N GLU A 40 -13.56 7.60 6.73
CA GLU A 40 -12.51 7.13 7.65
C GLU A 40 -12.13 5.67 7.37
N ILE A 41 -13.12 4.85 7.01
CA ILE A 41 -12.88 3.46 6.55
C ILE A 41 -11.98 3.48 5.31
N ARG A 42 -12.34 4.27 4.28
CA ARG A 42 -11.54 4.42 3.06
C ARG A 42 -10.14 4.94 3.35
N TYR A 43 -10.00 5.85 4.30
CA TYR A 43 -8.69 6.36 4.69
C TYR A 43 -7.82 5.26 5.29
N ARG A 44 -8.37 4.42 6.17
CA ARG A 44 -7.65 3.26 6.71
C ARG A 44 -7.30 2.23 5.65
N GLU A 45 -8.19 1.98 4.70
CA GLU A 45 -7.93 1.09 3.56
C GLU A 45 -6.73 1.58 2.74
N ILE A 46 -6.68 2.88 2.40
CA ILE A 46 -5.55 3.48 1.68
C ILE A 46 -4.26 3.34 2.48
N CYS A 47 -4.29 3.59 3.79
CA CYS A 47 -3.11 3.41 4.65
C CYS A 47 -2.64 1.95 4.68
N GLY A 48 -3.57 0.99 4.74
CA GLY A 48 -3.25 -0.43 4.65
C GLY A 48 -2.64 -0.82 3.30
N MET A 49 -3.14 -0.26 2.21
CA MET A 49 -2.56 -0.48 0.87
C MET A 49 -1.17 0.15 0.74
N LEU A 50 -0.93 1.32 1.34
CA LEU A 50 0.40 1.95 1.38
C LEU A 50 1.40 1.07 2.15
N LYS A 51 1.01 0.57 3.33
CA LYS A 51 1.85 -0.35 4.11
C LYS A 51 2.14 -1.63 3.32
N TYR A 52 1.12 -2.21 2.69
CA TYR A 52 1.31 -3.36 1.81
C TYR A 52 2.29 -3.07 0.67
N ALA A 53 2.18 -1.91 0.01
CA ALA A 53 3.11 -1.55 -1.07
C ALA A 53 4.54 -1.40 -0.56
N GLU A 54 4.73 -0.77 0.60
CA GLU A 54 6.03 -0.63 1.25
C GLU A 54 6.66 -1.98 1.61
N ASP A 55 5.92 -2.84 2.30
CA ASP A 55 6.38 -4.17 2.71
C ASP A 55 6.77 -5.02 1.49
N ASN A 56 5.95 -5.00 0.43
CA ASN A 56 6.23 -5.74 -0.79
C ASN A 56 7.43 -5.14 -1.54
N LYS A 57 7.61 -3.82 -1.58
CA LYS A 57 8.82 -3.21 -2.17
C LYS A 57 10.09 -3.70 -1.47
N ARG A 58 10.07 -3.77 -0.13
CA ARG A 58 11.20 -4.29 0.67
C ARG A 58 11.47 -5.76 0.32
N ALA A 59 10.44 -6.60 0.34
CA ALA A 59 10.54 -8.03 0.02
C ALA A 59 11.08 -8.28 -1.41
N VAL A 60 10.50 -7.61 -2.41
CA VAL A 60 10.88 -7.74 -3.82
C VAL A 60 12.30 -7.25 -4.07
N THR A 61 12.71 -6.17 -3.40
CA THR A 61 14.09 -5.67 -3.51
C THR A 61 15.08 -6.69 -2.96
N LYS A 62 14.78 -7.30 -1.82
CA LYS A 62 15.59 -8.37 -1.23
C LYS A 62 15.70 -9.59 -2.15
N ASP A 63 14.58 -10.04 -2.70
CA ASP A 63 14.55 -11.18 -3.63
C ASP A 63 15.27 -10.86 -4.95
N LYS A 64 15.10 -9.65 -5.49
CA LYS A 64 15.85 -9.19 -6.67
C LYS A 64 17.35 -9.23 -6.40
N LYS A 65 17.83 -8.74 -5.25
CA LYS A 65 19.27 -8.78 -4.88
C LYS A 65 19.77 -10.23 -4.86
N LYS A 66 19.01 -11.15 -4.26
CA LYS A 66 19.33 -12.59 -4.26
C LYS A 66 19.44 -13.17 -5.68
N TYR A 67 18.43 -12.97 -6.52
CA TYR A 67 18.44 -13.50 -7.88
C TYR A 67 19.51 -12.85 -8.78
N SER A 68 19.83 -11.59 -8.55
CA SER A 68 20.91 -10.89 -9.26
C SER A 68 22.28 -11.50 -8.92
N ARG A 69 22.51 -11.84 -7.65
CA ARG A 69 23.71 -12.57 -7.22
C ARG A 69 23.78 -13.96 -7.86
N GLU A 70 22.66 -14.70 -7.87
CA GLU A 70 22.59 -16.01 -8.53
C GLU A 70 22.85 -15.91 -10.04
N LEU A 71 22.32 -14.87 -10.70
CA LEU A 71 22.55 -14.58 -12.11
C LEU A 71 24.03 -14.33 -12.39
N ARG A 72 24.69 -13.50 -11.56
CA ARG A 72 26.13 -13.23 -11.67
C ARG A 72 26.95 -14.51 -11.60
N VAL A 73 26.64 -15.39 -10.64
CA VAL A 73 27.30 -16.71 -10.53
C VAL A 73 27.00 -17.61 -11.74
N ALA A 74 25.77 -17.60 -12.24
CA ALA A 74 25.38 -18.39 -13.41
C ALA A 74 26.11 -17.93 -14.69
N LEU A 75 26.28 -16.62 -14.87
CA LEU A 75 27.06 -16.03 -15.96
C LEU A 75 28.52 -16.45 -15.88
N MET A 76 29.16 -16.34 -14.71
CA MET A 76 30.55 -16.80 -14.51
C MET A 76 30.71 -18.30 -14.84
N ARG A 77 29.75 -19.13 -14.43
CA ARG A 77 29.78 -20.58 -14.74
C ARG A 77 29.58 -20.88 -16.22
N LEU A 78 28.78 -20.07 -16.91
CA LEU A 78 28.59 -20.20 -18.35
C LEU A 78 29.86 -19.78 -19.11
N ASP A 79 30.52 -18.71 -18.67
CA ASP A 79 31.78 -18.22 -19.24
C ASP A 79 32.90 -19.27 -19.09
N VAL A 80 33.09 -19.81 -17.87
CA VAL A 80 34.11 -20.84 -17.60
C VAL A 80 33.78 -22.19 -18.25
N GLY A 81 32.52 -22.61 -18.22
CA GLY A 81 32.09 -23.95 -18.64
C GLY A 81 31.69 -24.07 -20.11
N GLY A 82 31.46 -22.96 -20.80
CA GLY A 82 30.94 -22.89 -22.17
C GLY A 82 29.44 -23.22 -22.28
N GLY A 83 28.84 -22.82 -23.41
CA GLY A 83 27.43 -23.07 -23.75
C GLY A 83 27.16 -24.38 -24.49
N GLU A 84 28.20 -25.15 -24.83
CA GLU A 84 28.07 -26.34 -25.67
C GLU A 84 27.72 -27.63 -24.90
N GLY A 85 27.14 -28.59 -25.63
CA GLY A 85 26.69 -29.86 -25.07
C GLY A 85 25.46 -29.76 -24.16
N ARG A 86 25.04 -30.89 -23.58
CA ARG A 86 23.85 -30.96 -22.72
C ARG A 86 23.97 -30.03 -21.50
N ASN A 87 25.11 -30.06 -20.82
CA ASN A 87 25.36 -29.25 -19.64
C ASN A 87 25.51 -27.76 -19.96
N GLY A 88 26.05 -27.40 -21.13
CA GLY A 88 26.12 -26.01 -21.58
C GLY A 88 24.76 -25.42 -21.91
N ARG A 89 23.89 -26.20 -22.57
CA ARG A 89 22.50 -25.80 -22.84
C ARG A 89 21.71 -25.58 -21.54
N GLU A 90 21.92 -26.41 -20.53
CA GLU A 90 21.30 -26.23 -19.21
C GLU A 90 21.81 -24.96 -18.50
N ARG A 91 23.12 -24.65 -18.59
CA ARG A 91 23.67 -23.38 -18.07
C ARG A 91 23.06 -22.16 -18.76
N MET A 92 22.95 -22.16 -20.08
CA MET A 92 22.31 -21.07 -20.83
C MET A 92 20.85 -20.89 -20.42
N ARG A 93 20.08 -21.98 -20.32
CA ARG A 93 18.69 -21.92 -19.85
C ARG A 93 18.59 -21.31 -18.45
N LYS A 94 19.48 -21.69 -17.54
CA LYS A 94 19.51 -21.11 -16.19
C LYS A 94 19.77 -19.60 -16.21
N VAL A 95 20.71 -19.13 -17.03
CA VAL A 95 20.97 -17.69 -17.20
C VAL A 95 19.73 -16.96 -17.72
N VAL A 96 19.11 -17.45 -18.79
CA VAL A 96 17.91 -16.83 -19.38
C VAL A 96 16.75 -16.78 -18.37
N LEU A 97 16.54 -17.85 -17.61
CA LEU A 97 15.51 -17.87 -16.56
C LEU A 97 15.80 -16.83 -15.48
N LEU A 98 17.03 -16.77 -14.98
CA LEU A 98 17.41 -15.81 -13.95
C LEU A 98 17.31 -14.35 -14.43
N GLN A 99 17.66 -14.07 -15.69
CA GLN A 99 17.43 -12.75 -16.30
C GLN A 99 15.95 -12.36 -16.28
N LYS A 100 15.07 -13.26 -16.72
CA LYS A 100 13.61 -13.04 -16.69
C LYS A 100 13.09 -12.82 -15.28
N VAL A 101 13.59 -13.58 -14.31
CA VAL A 101 13.20 -13.41 -12.90
C VAL A 101 13.61 -12.04 -12.38
N VAL A 102 14.86 -11.61 -12.60
CA VAL A 102 15.35 -10.29 -12.18
C VAL A 102 14.54 -9.17 -12.83
N GLN A 103 14.28 -9.27 -14.14
CA GLN A 103 13.47 -8.29 -14.87
C GLN A 103 12.02 -8.24 -14.35
N SER A 104 11.42 -9.39 -14.06
CA SER A 104 10.08 -9.47 -13.48
C SER A 104 10.00 -8.79 -12.11
N HIS A 105 10.99 -9.01 -11.23
CA HIS A 105 11.06 -8.33 -9.94
C HIS A 105 11.21 -6.82 -10.09
N GLN A 106 12.02 -6.35 -11.05
CA GLN A 106 12.16 -4.93 -11.34
C GLN A 106 10.83 -4.33 -11.84
N SER A 107 10.17 -5.00 -12.78
CA SER A 107 8.87 -4.55 -13.31
C SER A 107 7.81 -4.49 -12.21
N TYR A 108 7.78 -5.49 -11.32
CA TYR A 108 6.84 -5.50 -10.20
C TYR A 108 7.14 -4.39 -9.19
N LYS A 109 8.42 -4.15 -8.86
CA LYS A 109 8.84 -3.01 -8.03
C LYS A 109 8.37 -1.68 -8.64
N ASN A 110 8.55 -1.48 -9.94
CA ASN A 110 8.10 -0.28 -10.64
C ASN A 110 6.57 -0.12 -10.56
N GLY A 111 5.81 -1.20 -10.76
CA GLY A 111 4.36 -1.18 -10.58
C GLY A 111 3.94 -0.78 -9.16
N LEU A 112 4.64 -1.30 -8.13
CA LEU A 112 4.39 -0.91 -6.75
C LEU A 112 4.67 0.58 -6.51
N MET A 113 5.73 1.15 -7.09
CA MET A 113 6.03 2.58 -6.96
C MET A 113 4.94 3.48 -7.57
N VAL A 114 4.40 3.09 -8.74
CA VAL A 114 3.29 3.81 -9.37
C VAL A 114 2.05 3.78 -8.48
N CYS A 115 1.67 2.60 -7.99
CA CYS A 115 0.54 2.43 -7.07
C CYS A 115 0.72 3.25 -5.78
N GLU A 116 1.92 3.20 -5.20
CA GLU A 116 2.26 3.95 -3.99
C GLU A 116 2.08 5.46 -4.21
N GLY A 117 2.58 5.99 -5.33
CA GLY A 117 2.43 7.41 -5.68
C GLY A 117 0.97 7.84 -5.81
N GLU A 118 0.11 7.01 -6.41
CA GLU A 118 -1.32 7.28 -6.46
C GLU A 118 -1.98 7.23 -5.08
N LEU A 119 -1.62 6.24 -4.26
CA LEU A 119 -2.17 6.06 -2.92
C LEU A 119 -1.77 7.22 -1.99
N TRP A 120 -0.53 7.72 -2.07
CA TRP A 120 -0.07 8.90 -1.34
C TRP A 120 -0.91 10.14 -1.67
N ARG A 121 -1.24 10.34 -2.95
CA ARG A 121 -2.09 11.46 -3.38
C ARG A 121 -3.49 11.34 -2.77
N LYS A 122 -4.10 10.15 -2.87
CA LYS A 122 -5.43 9.86 -2.32
C LYS A 122 -5.47 9.97 -0.79
N GLU A 123 -4.42 9.50 -0.10
CA GLU A 123 -4.26 9.62 1.36
C GLU A 123 -4.28 11.09 1.76
N LYS A 124 -3.45 11.91 1.11
CA LYS A 124 -3.30 13.33 1.42
C LYS A 124 -4.59 14.11 1.18
N GLU A 125 -5.26 13.86 0.06
CA GLU A 125 -6.55 14.46 -0.27
C GLU A 125 -7.61 14.11 0.77
N LEU A 126 -7.76 12.81 1.09
CA LEU A 126 -8.78 12.35 2.03
C LEU A 126 -8.50 12.82 3.46
N LYS A 127 -7.23 12.84 3.87
CA LYS A 127 -6.80 13.42 5.16
C LYS A 127 -7.17 14.89 5.27
N GLY A 128 -6.96 15.66 4.20
CA GLY A 128 -7.37 17.07 4.13
C GLY A 128 -8.87 17.23 4.31
N LEU A 129 -9.67 16.44 3.58
CA LEU A 129 -11.14 16.46 3.67
C LEU A 129 -11.64 16.08 5.07
N LEU A 130 -11.06 15.05 5.68
CA LEU A 130 -11.43 14.61 7.04
C LEU A 130 -11.14 15.71 8.07
N LYS A 131 -9.97 16.34 8.02
CA LYS A 131 -9.61 17.44 8.91
C LYS A 131 -10.53 18.64 8.74
N LEU A 132 -10.83 19.02 7.50
CA LEU A 132 -11.72 20.14 7.21
C LEU A 132 -13.13 19.88 7.74
N ARG A 133 -13.67 18.68 7.54
CA ARG A 133 -14.96 18.27 8.09
C ARG A 133 -14.99 18.28 9.62
N ALA A 134 -13.91 17.84 10.28
CA ALA A 134 -13.80 17.89 11.73
C ALA A 134 -13.81 19.35 12.24
N GLN A 135 -13.11 20.25 11.55
CA GLN A 135 -13.12 21.68 11.85
C GLN A 135 -14.51 22.32 11.65
N GLU A 136 -15.19 22.02 10.54
CA GLU A 136 -16.55 22.51 10.26
C GLU A 136 -17.57 22.03 11.30
N ASN A 137 -17.41 20.82 11.82
CA ASN A 137 -18.23 20.27 12.89
C ASN A 137 -17.88 20.82 14.30
N GLY A 138 -16.99 21.81 14.39
CA GLY A 138 -16.57 22.42 15.66
C GLY A 138 -15.63 21.54 16.49
N ASN A 139 -15.05 20.49 15.90
CA ASN A 139 -14.15 19.54 16.55
C ASN A 139 -12.80 19.46 15.83
N ALA A 140 -12.12 20.60 15.68
CA ALA A 140 -10.85 20.70 14.96
C ALA A 140 -9.76 19.75 15.49
N GLY A 141 -9.78 19.46 16.79
CA GLY A 141 -8.85 18.54 17.45
C GLY A 141 -9.25 17.06 17.41
N TYR A 142 -10.34 16.67 16.72
CA TYR A 142 -10.83 15.29 16.72
C TYR A 142 -9.76 14.26 16.34
N TYR A 143 -8.86 14.67 15.45
CA TYR A 143 -7.79 13.87 14.88
C TYR A 143 -6.40 14.23 15.44
N GLU A 144 -6.27 15.28 16.26
CA GLU A 144 -5.01 15.69 16.88
C GLU A 144 -4.64 14.75 18.04
N GLY A 145 -3.35 14.35 18.12
CA GLY A 145 -2.85 13.39 19.13
C GLY A 145 -3.30 11.94 18.92
N ARG A 146 -4.13 11.71 17.91
CA ARG A 146 -4.61 10.39 17.49
C ARG A 146 -3.79 9.89 16.31
N ASN A 147 -2.48 9.73 16.51
CA ASN A 147 -1.58 9.25 15.47
C ASN A 147 -2.05 7.92 14.89
N TRP A 148 -2.62 7.03 15.70
CA TRP A 148 -3.23 5.76 15.27
C TRP A 148 -4.43 5.89 14.29
N TRP A 149 -4.98 7.09 14.10
CA TRP A 149 -5.99 7.34 13.05
C TRP A 149 -5.37 7.60 11.68
N PHE A 150 -4.11 8.07 11.63
CA PHE A 150 -3.40 8.46 10.40
C PHE A 150 -2.10 7.69 10.15
N VAL A 151 -1.72 6.84 11.10
CA VAL A 151 -0.56 5.96 11.03
C VAL A 151 -1.14 4.56 10.90
N ALA A 152 -0.86 3.90 9.78
CA ALA A 152 -0.96 2.45 9.71
C ALA A 152 -0.05 1.93 10.83
N GLU A 153 -0.64 1.26 11.82
CA GLU A 153 0.01 0.73 13.02
C GLU A 153 1.42 0.22 12.67
N ALA A 154 2.41 1.04 12.99
CA ALA A 154 3.82 0.74 12.85
C ALA A 154 4.14 -0.17 14.02
N GLU A 155 4.14 -1.47 13.78
CA GLU A 155 4.94 -2.36 14.61
C GLU A 155 6.39 -1.97 14.37
N GLU A 156 7.10 -1.76 15.47
CA GLU A 156 8.54 -1.53 15.58
C GLU A 156 9.29 -2.58 14.75
N SER A 157 9.65 -2.24 13.52
CA SER A 157 10.73 -2.93 12.82
C SER A 157 12.01 -2.35 13.38
N ASP A 158 12.57 -3.03 14.38
CA ASP A 158 13.91 -2.81 14.89
C ASP A 158 14.87 -2.82 13.69
N GLU A 159 15.39 -1.64 13.36
CA GLU A 159 16.37 -1.42 12.29
C GLU A 159 17.75 -1.83 12.83
N GLU A 160 18.13 -3.08 12.58
CA GLU A 160 19.53 -3.48 12.48
C GLU A 160 19.70 -4.39 11.25
N ASP A 161 19.95 -3.78 10.09
CA ASP A 161 20.95 -4.31 9.17
C ASP A 161 21.46 -3.18 8.27
N ASP A 162 22.55 -2.62 8.78
CA ASP A 162 23.49 -1.68 8.21
C ASP A 162 24.31 -2.42 7.14
N ASP A 163 23.83 -2.48 5.90
CA ASP A 163 24.65 -2.86 4.75
C ASP A 163 24.67 -1.68 3.76
N GLU A 164 25.53 -0.72 4.10
CA GLU A 164 26.21 0.16 3.15
C GLU A 164 26.85 -0.69 2.03
N ASP A 165 26.17 -0.84 0.90
CA ASP A 165 26.78 -1.30 -0.35
C ASP A 165 26.03 -0.67 -1.52
N ASP A 166 26.41 0.58 -1.80
CA ASP A 166 26.64 1.13 -3.15
C ASP A 166 25.56 0.80 -4.20
N ASP A 167 24.39 1.43 -4.06
CA ASP A 167 23.49 1.65 -5.19
C ASP A 167 24.09 2.77 -6.06
N GLU A 168 25.17 2.47 -6.80
CA GLU A 168 25.40 3.12 -8.09
C GLU A 168 24.30 2.60 -9.03
N ASP A 169 23.12 3.21 -8.90
CA ASP A 169 22.12 3.28 -9.95
C ASP A 169 22.81 3.87 -11.18
N ASN A 170 23.29 2.99 -12.06
CA ASN A 170 23.60 3.35 -13.44
C ASN A 170 22.25 3.63 -14.13
N ASP A 171 21.71 4.80 -13.85
CA ASP A 171 20.78 5.53 -14.70
C ASP A 171 21.52 5.78 -16.02
N ASP A 172 21.58 4.75 -16.89
CA ASP A 172 21.77 4.98 -18.31
C ASP A 172 20.48 5.64 -18.81
N ASP A 173 20.48 6.98 -18.69
CA ASP A 173 19.72 7.89 -19.52
C ASP A 173 19.96 7.51 -20.99
N ASP A 174 19.05 6.71 -21.56
CA ASP A 174 18.83 6.68 -23.00
C ASP A 174 18.30 8.07 -23.41
N GLU A 175 19.21 9.04 -23.55
CA GLU A 175 19.00 10.26 -24.31
C GLU A 175 18.66 9.85 -25.76
N MET A 176 17.36 9.72 -26.06
CA MET A 176 16.89 9.67 -27.44
C MET A 176 17.08 11.06 -28.05
N ASP A 177 18.21 11.23 -28.73
CA ASP A 177 18.55 12.35 -29.61
C ASP A 177 17.50 12.47 -30.72
N GLU A 178 16.64 13.49 -30.63
CA GLU A 178 15.83 13.95 -31.75
C GLU A 178 16.72 14.69 -32.75
N GLY A 179 17.28 13.93 -33.69
CA GLY A 179 18.10 14.42 -34.79
C GLY A 179 17.63 13.85 -36.13
N ASP A 180 17.00 14.72 -36.90
CA ASP A 180 16.28 14.54 -38.16
C ASP A 180 17.16 14.20 -39.40
N GLU A 181 16.47 13.67 -40.42
CA GLU A 181 16.80 13.55 -41.85
C GLU A 181 17.69 12.40 -42.39
N GLY A 182 17.06 11.53 -43.21
CA GLY A 182 17.51 11.40 -44.61
C GLY A 182 17.91 10.03 -45.16
N GLU A 183 17.07 9.52 -46.07
CA GLU A 183 17.36 8.67 -47.24
C GLU A 183 17.52 7.13 -47.09
N GLU A 184 16.42 6.45 -47.45
CA GLU A 184 16.32 5.32 -48.40
C GLU A 184 17.41 4.24 -48.42
N THR A 185 17.08 3.03 -47.93
CA THR A 185 17.37 1.79 -48.67
C THR A 185 16.29 0.74 -48.47
N GLU A 186 15.85 0.19 -49.61
CA GLU A 186 14.90 -0.90 -49.83
C GLU A 186 15.04 -2.12 -48.90
N GLY A 187 13.88 -2.64 -48.48
CA GLY A 187 13.59 -4.07 -48.59
C GLY A 187 13.92 -4.95 -47.39
N MET A 188 12.94 -5.11 -46.48
CA MET A 188 12.60 -6.44 -45.95
C MET A 188 11.20 -6.43 -45.34
N GLU A 189 10.24 -6.95 -46.10
CA GLU A 189 8.94 -7.39 -45.61
C GLU A 189 9.16 -8.56 -44.66
N LEU A 190 8.68 -8.46 -43.42
CA LEU A 190 8.37 -9.63 -42.60
C LEU A 190 6.93 -9.54 -42.13
N GLU A 191 6.19 -10.50 -42.65
CA GLU A 191 4.75 -10.67 -42.63
C GLU A 191 4.17 -10.70 -41.21
N CYS A 192 3.06 -9.97 -41.05
CA CYS A 192 2.15 -10.10 -39.94
C CYS A 192 1.55 -11.51 -39.92
N LEU A 193 1.93 -12.33 -38.94
CA LEU A 193 1.19 -13.56 -38.64
C LEU A 193 0.01 -13.21 -37.72
N SER A 194 -1.10 -12.86 -38.37
CA SER A 194 -2.45 -13.05 -37.85
C SER A 194 -2.79 -14.53 -37.95
N GLU A 195 -3.08 -15.19 -36.83
CA GLU A 195 -3.97 -16.35 -36.82
C GLU A 195 -4.99 -16.16 -35.71
N GLU A 196 -6.22 -15.96 -36.16
CA GLU A 196 -7.48 -16.07 -35.45
C GLU A 196 -7.65 -17.52 -34.99
N ASP A 197 -8.16 -17.73 -33.77
CA ASP A 197 -8.94 -18.91 -33.44
C ASP A 197 -10.18 -18.42 -32.67
N GLU A 198 -11.27 -18.28 -33.43
CA GLU A 198 -12.64 -18.32 -32.94
C GLU A 198 -12.94 -19.77 -32.55
N ASP A 199 -13.52 -20.01 -31.36
CA ASP A 199 -14.28 -21.24 -31.11
C ASP A 199 -15.36 -21.01 -30.03
N GLU A 200 -16.56 -20.77 -30.56
CA GLU A 200 -17.92 -21.16 -30.14
C GLU A 200 -18.33 -21.23 -28.65
N GLU A 201 -19.35 -20.40 -28.36
CA GLU A 201 -20.31 -20.58 -27.26
C GLU A 201 -21.07 -21.92 -27.38
N MET A 202 -21.24 -22.63 -26.26
CA MET A 202 -22.37 -23.54 -26.08
C MET A 202 -23.10 -23.22 -24.77
N GLU A 203 -24.28 -22.63 -24.91
CA GLU A 203 -25.32 -22.64 -23.89
C GLU A 203 -25.77 -24.09 -23.64
N ILE A 204 -25.89 -24.46 -22.37
CA ILE A 204 -26.59 -25.69 -21.97
C ILE A 204 -27.87 -25.26 -21.27
N GLU A 205 -28.99 -25.72 -21.83
CA GLU A 205 -30.36 -25.60 -21.34
C GLU A 205 -30.61 -26.38 -20.04
#